data_AF-A0A3N5P5A9-F1
#
_entry.id   AF-A0A3N5P5A9-F1
#
_cell.length_a   1.000
_cell.length_b   1.000
_cell.length_c   1.000
_cell.angle_alpha   90.00
_cell.angle_beta   90.00
_cell.angle_gamma   90.00
#
_symmetry.space_group_name_H-M   'P 1'
#
loop_
_entity.id
_entity.type
_entity.pdbx_description
1 polymer ?
#
loop_
_entity_poly.entity_id
_entity_poly.type
_entity_poly.pdbx_seq_one_letter_code
_entity_poly.pdbx_strand_id
1 'polypeptide(L)'
;MKHLSTWLAFGAGSATTAGVLWLTAAVYAQGGYQNAVHVCVAGDGVMRVATGTCQPGQRSLYLKKAGEEIEKADEPDDNTQNDKRLADLERRIKILESPAVTRTTGRTTVVAPFEVVDRSGRRIFAVEEGVVVSVYSGSRPVAVIKATDTGGHFTGYSTSGDLQASVGASGTRSGIIITEGGAERIYVGKQESGHYGAKFFSKGGGYVAAIGQSLIGTGLAGVYDSDGSPRALLRTTDDGQHGHISVHNGQTTVAELTVGQTGGGLLTIGSSSGERMVTAGVQPGNFGVVQAGPSSFGTAAGVPLPGSYISGKP
;
A
#
# COMPACT_ATOMS: atom_id res chain seq x y z
N MET A 1 -31.26 15.47 -5.53
CA MET A 1 -30.27 16.52 -5.85
C MET A 1 -28.97 16.46 -5.04
N LYS A 2 -28.70 15.42 -4.22
CA LYS A 2 -27.44 15.28 -3.43
C LYS A 2 -26.38 14.34 -4.04
N HIS A 3 -26.66 13.68 -5.16
CA HIS A 3 -25.72 12.76 -5.80
C HIS A 3 -24.89 13.40 -6.93
N LEU A 4 -25.24 14.62 -7.38
CA LEU A 4 -24.51 15.29 -8.46
C LEU A 4 -23.21 15.94 -7.99
N SER A 5 -23.10 16.34 -6.72
CA SER A 5 -21.88 16.97 -6.17
C SER A 5 -20.76 15.99 -5.89
N THR A 6 -21.06 14.71 -5.64
CA THR A 6 -20.07 13.70 -5.30
C THR A 6 -19.31 13.18 -6.53
N TRP A 7 -19.96 13.16 -7.70
CA TRP A 7 -19.30 12.78 -8.96
C TRP A 7 -18.35 13.87 -9.50
N LEU A 8 -18.67 15.15 -9.27
CA LEU A 8 -17.79 16.27 -9.66
C LEU A 8 -16.48 16.33 -8.85
N ALA A 9 -16.50 15.91 -7.59
CA ALA A 9 -15.30 15.88 -6.74
C ALA A 9 -14.29 14.78 -7.14
N PHE A 10 -14.78 13.64 -7.65
CA PHE A 10 -13.93 12.54 -8.12
C PHE A 10 -13.35 12.78 -9.53
N GLY A 11 -14.08 13.52 -10.38
CA GLY A 11 -13.62 13.92 -11.71
C GLY A 11 -12.52 14.98 -11.72
N ALA A 12 -12.49 15.89 -10.75
CA ALA A 12 -11.45 16.93 -10.66
C ALA A 12 -10.11 16.42 -10.10
N GLY A 13 -10.11 15.35 -9.30
CA GLY A 13 -8.89 14.78 -8.70
C GLY A 13 -8.07 13.88 -9.63
N SER A 14 -8.68 13.37 -10.69
CA SER A 14 -8.01 12.52 -11.70
C SER A 14 -7.44 13.32 -12.89
N ALA A 15 -7.83 14.59 -13.05
CA ALA A 15 -7.27 15.48 -14.06
C ALA A 15 -5.95 16.15 -13.63
N THR A 16 -5.68 16.31 -12.32
CA THR A 16 -4.46 16.98 -11.83
C THR A 16 -3.25 16.05 -11.72
N THR A 17 -3.42 14.75 -11.51
CA THR A 17 -2.30 13.79 -11.50
C THR A 17 -1.83 13.37 -12.88
N ALA A 18 -2.66 13.49 -13.92
CA ALA A 18 -2.24 13.34 -15.31
C ALA A 18 -1.48 14.56 -15.86
N GLY A 19 -1.70 15.76 -15.29
CA GLY A 19 -1.04 17.00 -15.73
C GLY A 19 0.42 17.16 -15.27
N VAL A 20 0.82 16.53 -14.15
CA VAL A 20 2.18 16.72 -13.58
C VAL A 20 3.21 15.77 -14.20
N LEU A 21 2.80 14.68 -14.84
CA LEU A 21 3.71 13.78 -15.58
C LEU A 21 4.00 14.22 -17.02
N TRP A 22 3.38 15.30 -17.51
CA TRP A 22 3.62 15.89 -18.84
C TRP A 22 4.54 17.11 -18.84
N LEU A 23 5.11 17.49 -17.69
CA LEU A 23 6.36 18.26 -17.65
C LEU A 23 7.53 17.34 -18.03
N THR A 24 7.44 16.77 -19.23
CA THR A 24 8.60 16.31 -19.96
C THR A 24 9.56 17.49 -20.00
N ALA A 25 10.74 17.33 -19.42
CA ALA A 25 11.87 18.14 -19.81
C ALA A 25 12.04 17.90 -21.32
N ALA A 26 11.46 18.78 -22.13
CA ALA A 26 11.74 18.85 -23.54
C ALA A 26 13.16 19.41 -23.66
N VAL A 27 14.13 18.52 -23.44
CA VAL A 27 15.53 18.78 -23.72
C VAL A 27 15.65 18.81 -25.24
N TYR A 28 15.39 19.97 -25.83
CA TYR A 28 15.75 20.25 -27.21
C TYR A 28 17.26 20.42 -27.25
N ALA A 29 17.95 19.47 -27.88
CA ALA A 29 19.37 19.60 -28.17
C ALA A 29 19.54 20.73 -29.20
N GLN A 30 20.07 21.87 -28.76
CA GLN A 30 20.36 23.05 -29.59
C GLN A 30 21.65 22.89 -30.42
N GLY A 31 21.89 21.72 -31.02
CA GLY A 31 23.10 21.47 -31.82
C GLY A 31 22.82 20.57 -33.00
N GLY A 32 23.30 20.96 -34.19
CA GLY A 32 23.16 20.15 -35.41
C GLY A 32 23.75 18.75 -35.27
N TYR A 33 23.20 17.79 -36.01
CA TYR A 33 23.52 16.35 -35.96
C TYR A 33 25.01 16.00 -36.19
N GLN A 34 25.79 16.92 -36.74
CA GLN A 34 27.15 16.65 -37.21
C GLN A 34 28.17 16.46 -36.06
N ASN A 35 27.87 16.87 -34.82
CA ASN A 35 28.82 16.81 -33.68
C ASN A 35 28.18 16.35 -32.34
N ALA A 36 27.11 15.56 -32.39
CA ALA A 36 26.40 15.10 -31.19
C ALA A 36 26.76 13.65 -30.79
N VAL A 37 26.87 13.40 -29.48
CA VAL A 37 26.97 12.04 -28.91
C VAL A 37 25.58 11.44 -28.91
N HIS A 38 25.39 10.36 -29.67
CA HIS A 38 24.14 9.63 -29.72
C HIS A 38 23.97 8.75 -28.48
N VAL A 39 22.82 8.86 -27.81
CA VAL A 39 22.50 8.16 -26.57
C VAL A 39 21.08 7.59 -26.66
N CYS A 40 20.90 6.34 -26.26
CA CYS A 40 19.59 5.71 -26.12
C CYS A 40 19.17 5.66 -24.65
N VAL A 41 17.92 6.06 -24.38
CA VAL A 41 17.35 6.08 -23.03
C VAL A 41 16.27 5.01 -22.93
N ALA A 42 16.43 4.08 -21.99
CA ALA A 42 15.44 3.04 -21.72
C ALA A 42 14.27 3.59 -20.87
N GLY A 43 13.18 2.82 -20.77
CA GLY A 43 11.97 3.21 -20.02
C GLY A 43 12.18 3.41 -18.52
N ASP A 44 13.28 2.87 -17.97
CA ASP A 44 13.74 3.06 -16.59
C ASP A 44 14.60 4.33 -16.41
N GLY A 45 14.87 5.07 -17.48
CA GLY A 45 15.70 6.28 -17.47
C GLY A 45 17.20 6.05 -17.61
N VAL A 46 17.66 4.79 -17.76
CA VAL A 46 19.09 4.50 -17.95
C VAL A 46 19.54 4.93 -19.35
N MET A 47 20.62 5.71 -19.40
CA MET A 47 21.22 6.23 -20.63
C MET A 47 22.42 5.39 -21.08
N ARG A 48 22.47 5.02 -22.36
CA ARG A 48 23.59 4.28 -22.96
C ARG A 48 24.06 4.97 -24.23
N VAL A 49 25.37 5.15 -24.39
CA VAL A 49 25.96 5.66 -25.63
C VAL A 49 25.69 4.66 -26.75
N ALA A 50 25.19 5.16 -27.88
CA ALA A 50 24.78 4.35 -29.02
C ALA A 50 25.74 4.55 -30.20
N THR A 51 26.10 3.46 -30.85
CA THR A 51 26.88 3.46 -32.10
C THR A 51 25.97 3.30 -33.34
N GLY A 52 24.66 3.21 -33.14
CA GLY A 52 23.66 2.97 -34.19
C GLY A 52 22.23 3.26 -33.67
N THR A 53 21.21 2.82 -34.40
CA THR A 53 19.80 3.09 -34.05
C THR A 53 19.39 2.46 -32.71
N CYS A 54 18.63 3.20 -31.89
CA CYS A 54 18.11 2.70 -30.62
C CYS A 54 17.12 1.54 -30.83
N GLN A 55 17.07 0.61 -29.87
CA GLN A 55 16.12 -0.51 -29.93
C GLN A 55 14.66 -0.02 -29.75
N PRO A 56 13.67 -0.77 -30.26
CA PRO A 56 12.26 -0.46 -30.05
C PRO A 56 11.93 -0.24 -28.56
N GLY A 57 11.24 0.85 -28.25
CA GLY A 57 10.91 1.24 -26.88
C GLY A 57 11.95 2.12 -26.17
N GLN A 58 13.11 2.37 -26.79
CA GLN A 58 14.08 3.34 -26.30
C GLN A 58 13.90 4.71 -26.98
N ARG A 59 14.18 5.78 -26.23
CA ARG A 59 14.20 7.14 -26.77
C ARG A 59 15.61 7.52 -27.23
N SER A 60 15.72 7.96 -28.48
CA SER A 60 16.97 8.47 -29.05
C SER A 60 17.20 9.93 -28.63
N LEU A 61 18.39 10.23 -28.10
CA LEU A 61 18.84 11.57 -27.74
C LEU A 61 20.21 11.84 -28.37
N TYR A 62 20.41 13.06 -28.86
CA TYR A 62 21.68 13.52 -29.39
C TYR A 62 22.19 14.61 -28.44
N LEU A 63 23.19 14.29 -27.63
CA LEU A 63 23.78 15.23 -26.69
C LEU A 63 24.85 16.03 -27.42
N LYS A 64 24.84 17.37 -27.28
CA LYS A 64 25.96 18.19 -27.76
C LYS A 64 27.23 17.67 -27.09
N LYS A 65 28.21 17.20 -27.87
CA LYS A 65 29.55 16.91 -27.34
C LYS A 65 30.02 18.19 -26.66
N ALA A 66 30.59 18.10 -25.45
CA ALA A 66 31.16 19.28 -24.80
C ALA A 66 32.07 19.98 -25.82
N GLY A 67 31.67 21.18 -26.24
CA GLY A 67 32.35 21.87 -27.33
C GLY A 67 33.76 22.19 -26.88
N GLU A 68 34.74 21.86 -27.72
CA GLU A 68 36.07 22.46 -27.66
C GLU A 68 36.06 23.94 -28.08
N GLU A 69 34.89 24.48 -28.46
CA GLU A 69 34.62 25.92 -28.41
C GLU A 69 34.43 26.35 -26.95
N ILE A 70 35.53 26.30 -26.20
CA ILE A 70 35.90 27.50 -25.45
C ILE A 70 35.99 28.54 -26.55
N GLU A 71 35.00 29.42 -26.67
CA GLU A 71 35.23 30.69 -27.37
C GLU A 71 36.62 31.10 -26.93
N LYS A 72 37.56 31.23 -27.87
CA LYS A 72 38.79 31.96 -27.56
C LYS A 72 38.25 33.30 -27.10
N ALA A 73 38.10 33.45 -25.78
CA ALA A 73 37.92 34.70 -25.13
C ALA A 73 39.04 35.52 -25.75
N ASP A 74 38.67 36.59 -26.46
CA ASP A 74 39.60 37.59 -26.95
C ASP A 74 40.71 37.66 -25.93
N GLU A 75 41.92 37.19 -26.28
CA GLU A 75 42.98 36.90 -25.32
C GLU A 75 43.01 38.06 -24.33
N PRO A 76 42.50 37.90 -23.09
CA PRO A 76 42.92 38.83 -22.08
C PRO A 76 44.39 38.47 -21.93
N ASP A 77 45.23 39.42 -22.32
CA ASP A 77 46.67 39.44 -22.12
C ASP A 77 46.96 39.38 -20.61
N ASP A 78 46.60 38.25 -20.00
CA ASP A 78 46.73 37.97 -18.60
C ASP A 78 46.62 36.46 -18.37
N ASN A 79 47.58 35.71 -18.93
CA ASN A 79 47.91 34.34 -18.51
C ASN A 79 47.93 34.20 -16.98
N THR A 80 48.17 35.29 -16.24
CA THR A 80 48.15 35.27 -14.78
C THR A 80 46.77 34.99 -14.17
N GLN A 81 45.64 35.26 -14.84
CA GLN A 81 44.31 35.06 -14.24
C GLN A 81 43.86 33.58 -14.29
N ASN A 82 44.20 32.89 -15.39
CA ASN A 82 43.97 31.44 -15.51
C ASN A 82 44.93 30.67 -14.60
N ASP A 83 46.20 31.09 -14.51
CA ASP A 83 47.17 30.50 -13.58
C ASP A 83 46.76 30.70 -12.12
N LYS A 84 46.19 31.87 -11.76
CA LYS A 84 45.64 32.11 -10.42
C LYS A 84 44.44 31.22 -10.11
N ARG A 85 43.55 30.98 -11.08
CA ARG A 85 42.39 30.07 -10.90
C ARG A 85 42.82 28.62 -10.80
N LEU A 86 43.79 28.19 -11.63
CA LEU A 86 44.34 26.85 -11.58
C LEU A 86 45.07 26.62 -10.25
N ALA A 87 45.89 27.56 -9.82
CA ALA A 87 46.58 27.52 -8.53
C ALA A 87 45.60 27.55 -7.34
N ASP A 88 44.47 28.26 -7.43
CA ASP A 88 43.42 28.23 -6.41
C ASP A 88 42.72 26.86 -6.37
N LEU A 89 42.38 26.28 -7.52
CA LEU A 89 41.77 24.95 -7.60
C LEU A 89 42.73 23.87 -7.10
N GLU A 90 43.99 23.91 -7.50
CA GLU A 90 45.03 23.01 -7.00
C GLU A 90 45.25 23.18 -5.50
N ARG A 91 45.24 24.42 -4.99
CA ARG A 91 45.29 24.68 -3.54
C ARG A 91 44.07 24.07 -2.85
N ARG A 92 42.87 24.21 -3.40
CA ARG A 92 41.63 23.65 -2.81
C ARG A 92 41.59 22.13 -2.86
N ILE A 93 42.02 21.51 -3.95
CA ILE A 93 42.18 20.04 -4.06
C ILE A 93 43.21 19.58 -3.05
N LYS A 94 44.37 20.23 -2.97
CA LYS A 94 45.42 19.90 -1.99
C LYS A 94 44.95 20.07 -0.55
N ILE A 95 44.07 21.02 -0.24
CA ILE A 95 43.43 21.15 1.07
C ILE A 95 42.45 20.00 1.32
N LEU A 96 41.62 19.63 0.34
CA LEU A 96 40.65 18.52 0.44
C LEU A 96 41.33 17.15 0.56
N GLU A 97 42.43 16.95 -0.16
CA GLU A 97 43.27 15.74 -0.12
C GLU A 97 44.26 15.76 1.04
N SER A 98 44.46 16.91 1.70
CA SER A 98 45.38 16.98 2.82
C SER A 98 44.90 16.04 3.92
N PRO A 99 45.78 15.16 4.43
CA PRO A 99 45.44 14.29 5.54
C PRO A 99 45.01 15.08 6.78
N ALA A 100 45.26 16.39 6.87
CA ALA A 100 44.80 17.23 7.97
C ALA A 100 43.26 17.40 7.96
N VAL A 101 42.64 17.57 6.79
CA VAL A 101 41.16 17.58 6.69
C VAL A 101 40.60 16.19 6.96
N THR A 102 41.29 15.14 6.51
CA THR A 102 40.89 13.74 6.76
C THR A 102 41.18 13.25 8.20
N ARG A 103 42.17 13.82 8.91
CA ARG A 103 42.60 13.41 10.26
C ARG A 103 42.04 14.26 11.39
N THR A 104 41.56 15.48 11.13
CA THR A 104 40.78 16.21 12.16
C THR A 104 39.45 15.49 12.45
N THR A 105 38.98 14.66 11.51
CA THR A 105 37.91 13.68 11.67
C THR A 105 38.43 12.26 11.89
N GLY A 106 39.55 12.08 12.61
CA GLY A 106 40.23 10.79 12.84
C GLY A 106 39.38 9.70 13.51
N ARG A 107 38.12 9.98 13.83
CA ARG A 107 37.08 8.97 14.05
C ARG A 107 36.20 8.90 12.82
N THR A 108 36.41 7.87 12.00
CA THR A 108 35.48 7.45 10.93
C THR A 108 34.13 6.99 11.47
N THR A 109 34.01 6.85 12.79
CA THR A 109 32.80 6.43 13.48
C THR A 109 32.15 7.62 14.19
N VAL A 110 30.94 7.97 13.78
CA VAL A 110 30.06 8.86 14.54
C VAL A 110 29.28 8.01 15.53
N VAL A 111 29.31 8.37 16.81
CA VAL A 111 28.61 7.65 17.89
C VAL A 111 27.32 8.42 18.21
N ALA A 112 26.23 7.70 18.43
CA ALA A 112 24.98 8.30 18.89
C ALA A 112 25.14 8.94 20.28
N PRO A 113 24.40 10.03 20.59
CA PRO A 113 23.45 10.72 19.71
C PRO A 113 24.14 11.69 18.73
N PHE A 114 23.57 11.85 17.53
CA PHE A 114 24.01 12.87 16.56
C PHE A 114 22.88 13.31 15.64
N GLU A 115 23.02 14.49 15.04
CA GLU A 115 22.10 15.00 14.03
C GLU A 115 22.84 15.41 12.75
N VAL A 116 22.13 15.36 11.64
CA VAL A 116 22.54 15.90 10.36
C VAL A 116 21.61 17.05 10.04
N VAL A 117 22.19 18.21 9.77
CA VAL A 117 21.49 19.45 9.42
C VAL A 117 21.78 19.85 7.97
N ASP A 118 20.84 20.55 7.34
CA ASP A 118 21.04 21.18 6.04
C ASP A 118 21.90 22.46 6.14
N ARG A 119 22.17 23.12 5.01
CA ARG A 119 22.98 24.35 4.96
C ARG A 119 22.39 25.52 5.75
N SER A 120 21.08 25.49 6.03
CA SER A 120 20.39 26.49 6.84
C SER A 120 20.33 26.11 8.33
N GLY A 121 21.00 25.02 8.73
CA GLY A 121 20.99 24.52 10.09
C GLY A 121 19.71 23.77 10.47
N ARG A 122 18.84 23.42 9.51
CA ARG A 122 17.63 22.65 9.79
C ARG A 122 17.95 21.16 9.82
N ARG A 123 17.51 20.48 10.87
CA ARG A 123 17.63 19.02 11.01
C ARG A 123 16.95 18.29 9.85
N ILE A 124 17.65 17.34 9.24
CA ILE A 124 17.13 16.44 8.19
C ILE A 124 17.19 14.97 8.62
N PHE A 125 18.06 14.64 9.57
CA PHE A 125 18.23 13.30 10.12
C PHE A 125 18.74 13.39 11.57
N ALA A 126 18.30 12.51 12.45
CA ALA A 126 18.85 12.40 13.79
C ALA A 126 18.87 10.94 14.28
N VAL A 127 19.90 10.63 15.06
CA VAL A 127 20.01 9.41 15.85
C VAL A 127 20.03 9.81 17.31
N GLU A 128 19.01 9.40 18.04
CA GLU A 128 18.83 9.70 19.46
C GLU A 128 19.24 8.49 20.32
N GLU A 129 19.32 8.69 21.63
CA GLU A 129 19.50 7.58 22.57
C GLU A 129 18.33 6.58 22.48
N GLY A 130 18.61 5.29 22.75
CA GLY A 130 17.59 4.25 22.66
C GLY A 130 17.27 3.76 21.25
N VAL A 131 18.21 3.91 20.30
CA VAL A 131 18.10 3.39 18.92
C VAL A 131 16.86 3.93 18.21
N VAL A 132 16.67 5.25 18.31
CA VAL A 132 15.66 5.99 17.54
C VAL A 132 16.36 6.75 16.42
N VAL A 133 15.95 6.46 15.19
CA VAL A 133 16.45 7.15 13.99
C VAL A 133 15.29 7.88 13.35
N SER A 134 15.42 9.19 13.16
CA SER A 134 14.35 10.04 12.65
C SER A 134 14.80 10.80 11.41
N VAL A 135 13.97 10.81 10.36
CA VAL A 135 14.13 11.62 9.15
C VAL A 135 13.16 12.79 9.22
N TYR A 136 13.61 14.00 8.92
CA TYR A 136 12.85 15.23 9.09
C TYR A 136 12.51 15.92 7.78
N SER A 137 11.34 16.57 7.75
CA SER A 137 10.96 17.58 6.75
C SER A 137 10.58 18.86 7.48
N GLY A 138 11.45 19.87 7.41
CA GLY A 138 11.35 21.05 8.26
C GLY A 138 11.56 20.69 9.73
N SER A 139 10.62 21.06 10.60
CA SER A 139 10.71 20.76 12.05
C SER A 139 10.03 19.46 12.47
N ARG A 140 9.43 18.71 11.52
CA ARG A 140 8.63 17.52 11.83
C ARG A 140 9.31 16.24 11.32
N PRO A 141 9.31 15.16 12.10
CA PRO A 141 9.75 13.86 11.61
C PRO A 141 8.73 13.32 10.59
N VAL A 142 9.21 12.82 9.46
CA VAL A 142 8.40 12.18 8.40
C VAL A 142 8.63 10.67 8.33
N ALA A 143 9.72 10.18 8.92
CA ALA A 143 9.95 8.75 9.13
C ALA A 143 10.73 8.53 10.42
N VAL A 144 10.40 7.46 11.14
CA VAL A 144 11.06 7.06 12.39
C VAL A 144 11.30 5.55 12.37
N ILE A 145 12.52 5.13 12.67
CA ILE A 145 12.87 3.75 13.01
C ILE A 145 13.10 3.72 14.51
N LYS A 146 12.44 2.80 15.21
CA LYS A 146 12.61 2.61 16.65
C LYS A 146 12.91 1.15 16.93
N ALA A 147 13.98 0.89 17.66
CA ALA A 147 14.20 -0.39 18.32
C ALA A 147 13.91 -0.29 19.82
N THR A 148 13.47 -1.39 20.40
CA THR A 148 13.12 -1.57 21.80
C THR A 148 13.65 -2.93 22.25
N ASP A 149 13.65 -3.19 23.54
CA ASP A 149 13.94 -4.49 24.13
C ASP A 149 13.02 -5.62 23.63
N THR A 150 11.78 -5.28 23.26
CA THR A 150 10.77 -6.24 22.79
C THR A 150 10.63 -6.33 21.27
N GLY A 151 11.37 -5.53 20.50
CA GLY A 151 11.31 -5.56 19.03
C GLY A 151 11.62 -4.22 18.37
N GLY A 152 11.13 -3.98 17.17
CA GLY A 152 11.35 -2.73 16.44
C GLY A 152 10.32 -2.48 15.36
N HIS A 153 10.18 -1.22 14.98
CA HIS A 153 9.27 -0.81 13.93
C HIS A 153 9.79 0.41 13.16
N PHE A 154 9.32 0.52 11.93
CA PHE A 154 9.42 1.69 11.09
C PHE A 154 8.05 2.36 11.03
N THR A 155 8.02 3.69 11.13
CA THR A 155 6.82 4.50 11.02
C THR A 155 7.05 5.64 10.05
N GLY A 156 6.21 5.75 9.02
CA GLY A 156 6.11 6.91 8.15
C GLY A 156 4.94 7.80 8.55
N TYR A 157 5.13 9.12 8.42
CA TYR A 157 4.10 10.13 8.70
C TYR A 157 3.82 10.95 7.44
N SER A 158 2.56 11.26 7.22
CA SER A 158 2.17 12.31 6.27
C SER A 158 2.64 13.69 6.75
N THR A 159 2.74 14.64 5.83
CA THR A 159 3.15 16.03 6.15
C THR A 159 2.15 16.75 7.06
N SER A 160 0.86 16.41 6.99
CA SER A 160 -0.14 16.95 7.92
C SER A 160 0.00 16.36 9.33
N GLY A 161 0.50 15.12 9.42
CA GLY A 161 0.60 14.34 10.65
C GLY A 161 -0.65 13.49 10.93
N ASP A 162 -1.70 13.60 10.12
CA ASP A 162 -2.95 12.89 10.36
C ASP A 162 -2.88 11.43 9.94
N LEU A 163 -2.18 11.13 8.83
CA LEU A 163 -1.98 9.78 8.34
C LEU A 163 -0.60 9.27 8.78
N GLN A 164 -0.58 8.07 9.35
CA GLN A 164 0.61 7.35 9.76
C GLN A 164 0.52 5.90 9.28
N ALA A 165 1.65 5.35 8.84
CA ALA A 165 1.79 3.93 8.51
C ALA A 165 3.00 3.35 9.24
N SER A 166 2.80 2.26 9.97
CA SER A 166 3.83 1.59 10.75
C SER A 166 3.96 0.13 10.31
N VAL A 167 5.18 -0.39 10.26
CA VAL A 167 5.48 -1.80 10.04
C VAL A 167 6.54 -2.27 11.03
N GLY A 168 6.33 -3.42 11.67
CA GLY A 168 7.31 -3.95 12.61
C GLY A 168 6.82 -5.12 13.45
N ALA A 169 7.56 -5.40 14.51
CA ALA A 169 7.24 -6.40 15.51
C ALA A 169 7.62 -5.89 16.90
N SER A 170 6.79 -6.19 17.90
CA SER A 170 7.07 -5.87 19.31
C SER A 170 6.33 -6.86 20.22
N GLY A 171 7.08 -7.54 21.07
CA GLY A 171 6.59 -8.57 21.97
C GLY A 171 5.89 -9.70 21.19
N THR A 172 4.59 -9.87 21.42
CA THR A 172 3.76 -10.89 20.75
C THR A 172 3.09 -10.39 19.47
N ARG A 173 3.21 -9.10 19.16
CA ARG A 173 2.57 -8.45 18.02
C ARG A 173 3.55 -8.28 16.87
N SER A 174 3.08 -8.44 15.64
CA SER A 174 3.82 -8.06 14.44
C SER A 174 2.85 -7.69 13.32
N GLY A 175 3.22 -6.77 12.44
CA GLY A 175 2.33 -6.40 11.34
C GLY A 175 2.54 -5.01 10.79
N ILE A 176 1.56 -4.60 9.99
CA ILE A 176 1.38 -3.29 9.39
C ILE A 176 0.15 -2.65 10.00
N ILE A 177 0.27 -1.39 10.43
CA ILE A 177 -0.82 -0.60 10.98
C ILE A 177 -0.88 0.73 10.24
N ILE A 178 -2.06 1.13 9.80
CA ILE A 178 -2.30 2.45 9.22
C ILE A 178 -3.30 3.16 10.13
N THR A 179 -2.94 4.34 10.60
CA THR A 179 -3.79 5.21 11.42
C THR A 179 -4.06 6.53 10.72
N GLU A 180 -5.27 7.07 10.92
CA GLU A 180 -5.72 8.35 10.37
C GLU A 180 -6.41 9.15 11.49
N GLY A 181 -5.92 10.35 11.80
CA GLY A 181 -6.41 11.16 12.92
C GLY A 181 -6.27 10.44 14.27
N GLY A 182 -5.26 9.58 14.41
CA GLY A 182 -5.03 8.74 15.59
C GLY A 182 -5.90 7.47 15.67
N ALA A 183 -6.86 7.28 14.76
CA ALA A 183 -7.70 6.07 14.72
C ALA A 183 -7.10 5.02 13.78
N GLU A 184 -7.09 3.74 14.19
CA GLU A 184 -6.70 2.63 13.32
C GLU A 184 -7.69 2.50 12.14
N ARG A 185 -7.14 2.38 10.93
CA ARG A 185 -7.89 2.21 9.68
C ARG A 185 -7.63 0.86 9.05
N ILE A 186 -6.38 0.42 9.12
CA ILE A 186 -5.95 -0.86 8.57
C ILE A 186 -5.00 -1.50 9.56
N TYR A 187 -5.19 -2.79 9.79
CA TYR A 187 -4.26 -3.64 10.53
C TYR A 187 -4.04 -4.91 9.73
N VAL A 188 -2.79 -5.34 9.56
CA VAL A 188 -2.43 -6.62 8.93
C VAL A 188 -1.31 -7.24 9.73
N GLY A 189 -1.56 -8.37 10.40
CA GLY A 189 -0.51 -9.05 11.16
C GLY A 189 -1.01 -9.95 12.28
N LYS A 190 -0.09 -10.26 13.20
CA LYS A 190 -0.31 -11.06 14.41
C LYS A 190 -0.73 -10.20 15.59
N GLN A 191 -1.91 -10.48 16.11
CA GLN A 191 -2.48 -9.80 17.26
C GLN A 191 -1.85 -10.32 18.56
N GLU A 192 -2.08 -9.62 19.67
CA GLU A 192 -1.59 -10.02 20.98
C GLU A 192 -2.10 -11.39 21.42
N SER A 193 -3.32 -11.74 21.02
CA SER A 193 -3.92 -13.07 21.21
C SER A 193 -3.23 -14.18 20.42
N GLY A 194 -2.26 -13.85 19.55
CA GLY A 194 -1.54 -14.79 18.71
C GLY A 194 -2.18 -15.06 17.36
N HIS A 195 -3.39 -14.55 17.11
CA HIS A 195 -4.12 -14.73 15.87
C HIS A 195 -3.65 -13.79 14.77
N TYR A 196 -3.60 -14.30 13.54
CA TYR A 196 -3.25 -13.51 12.37
C TYR A 196 -4.49 -13.00 11.66
N GLY A 197 -4.44 -11.79 11.11
CA GLY A 197 -5.49 -11.28 10.25
C GLY A 197 -5.23 -9.90 9.66
N ALA A 198 -6.06 -9.56 8.68
CA ALA A 198 -6.23 -8.23 8.14
C ALA A 198 -7.60 -7.67 8.56
N LYS A 199 -7.62 -6.44 9.06
CA LYS A 199 -8.81 -5.72 9.54
C LYS A 199 -8.84 -4.34 8.91
N PHE A 200 -10.02 -3.91 8.49
CA PHE A 200 -10.29 -2.60 7.92
C PHE A 200 -11.40 -1.95 8.72
N PHE A 201 -11.21 -0.68 9.08
CA PHE A 201 -12.10 0.03 9.98
C PHE A 201 -12.74 1.25 9.31
N SER A 202 -14.00 1.51 9.66
CA SER A 202 -14.75 2.70 9.27
C SER A 202 -14.23 3.93 10.02
N LYS A 203 -14.71 5.12 9.63
CA LYS A 203 -14.40 6.36 10.36
C LYS A 203 -14.77 6.27 11.84
N GLY A 204 -15.88 5.60 12.15
CA GLY A 204 -16.39 5.40 13.51
C GLY A 204 -15.73 4.26 14.30
N GLY A 205 -14.73 3.59 13.72
CA GLY A 205 -13.99 2.50 14.38
C GLY A 205 -14.66 1.12 14.28
N GLY A 206 -15.82 1.00 13.63
CA GLY A 206 -16.43 -0.29 13.32
C GLY A 206 -15.66 -1.02 12.22
N TYR A 207 -15.71 -2.35 12.20
CA TYR A 207 -15.16 -3.11 11.07
C TYR A 207 -15.94 -2.80 9.80
N VAL A 208 -15.26 -2.72 8.65
CA VAL A 208 -15.89 -2.71 7.31
C VAL A 208 -15.53 -3.97 6.53
N ALA A 209 -14.35 -4.53 6.79
CA ALA A 209 -13.92 -5.81 6.27
C ALA A 209 -12.90 -6.45 7.21
N ALA A 210 -12.86 -7.78 7.24
CA ALA A 210 -11.83 -8.52 7.94
C ALA A 210 -11.57 -9.87 7.26
N ILE A 211 -10.34 -10.37 7.35
CA ILE A 211 -9.97 -11.74 7.03
C ILE A 211 -8.89 -12.20 8.01
N GLY A 212 -8.97 -13.42 8.53
CA GLY A 212 -7.97 -13.93 9.46
C GLY A 212 -8.47 -15.09 10.27
N GLN A 213 -7.94 -15.21 11.48
CA GLN A 213 -8.30 -16.26 12.42
C GLN A 213 -9.29 -15.74 13.47
N SER A 214 -10.28 -16.56 13.79
CA SER A 214 -11.18 -16.39 14.92
C SER A 214 -10.45 -16.69 16.24
N LEU A 215 -11.12 -16.43 17.37
CA LEU A 215 -10.59 -16.74 18.71
C LEU A 215 -10.38 -18.24 18.96
N ILE A 216 -11.09 -19.10 18.23
CA ILE A 216 -10.92 -20.55 18.31
C ILE A 216 -9.91 -21.06 17.25
N GLY A 217 -9.21 -20.16 16.56
CA GLY A 217 -8.18 -20.50 15.58
C GLY A 217 -8.72 -20.87 14.19
N THR A 218 -10.03 -20.76 13.97
CA THR A 218 -10.65 -21.06 12.67
C THR A 218 -10.56 -19.90 11.70
N GLY A 219 -10.68 -20.16 10.40
CA GLY A 219 -10.69 -19.11 9.38
C GLY A 219 -11.97 -18.28 9.42
N LEU A 220 -11.83 -16.96 9.23
CA LEU A 220 -12.92 -16.00 9.13
C LEU A 220 -12.61 -14.99 8.01
N ALA A 221 -13.58 -14.68 7.18
CA ALA A 221 -13.60 -13.53 6.29
C ALA A 221 -14.98 -12.87 6.36
N GLY A 222 -15.04 -11.55 6.39
CA GLY A 222 -16.29 -10.83 6.59
C GLY A 222 -16.29 -9.45 5.99
N VAL A 223 -17.47 -9.02 5.53
CA VAL A 223 -17.79 -7.65 5.13
C VAL A 223 -18.88 -7.15 6.07
N TYR A 224 -18.75 -5.90 6.49
CA TYR A 224 -19.58 -5.26 7.50
C TYR A 224 -20.07 -3.91 6.98
N ASP A 225 -21.15 -3.39 7.54
CA ASP A 225 -21.57 -2.01 7.28
C ASP A 225 -20.81 -0.98 8.12
N SER A 226 -21.16 0.30 7.97
CA SER A 226 -20.51 1.40 8.67
C SER A 226 -20.58 1.31 10.20
N ASP A 227 -21.61 0.61 10.71
CA ASP A 227 -21.88 0.43 12.13
C ASP A 227 -21.21 -0.84 12.68
N GLY A 228 -20.52 -1.61 11.82
CA GLY A 228 -19.86 -2.85 12.16
C GLY A 228 -20.78 -4.08 12.19
N SER A 229 -22.01 -3.96 11.69
CA SER A 229 -22.91 -5.11 11.56
C SER A 229 -22.51 -5.96 10.35
N PRO A 230 -22.47 -7.30 10.47
CA PRO A 230 -22.08 -8.16 9.37
C PRO A 230 -23.07 -8.05 8.20
N ARG A 231 -22.56 -8.07 6.97
CA ARG A 231 -23.33 -8.14 5.73
C ARG A 231 -23.09 -9.43 4.97
N ALA A 232 -21.87 -9.93 5.02
CA ALA A 232 -21.52 -11.25 4.53
C ALA A 232 -20.39 -11.82 5.38
N LEU A 233 -20.46 -13.11 5.72
CA LEU A 233 -19.45 -13.83 6.47
C LEU A 233 -19.15 -15.16 5.78
N LEU A 234 -17.87 -15.49 5.68
CA LEU A 234 -17.34 -16.81 5.38
C LEU A 234 -16.52 -17.24 6.59
N ARG A 235 -16.87 -18.34 7.22
CA ARG A 235 -16.15 -18.87 8.37
C ARG A 235 -16.06 -20.39 8.32
N THR A 236 -15.15 -20.96 9.07
CA THR A 236 -15.27 -22.37 9.44
C THR A 236 -16.30 -22.50 10.57
N THR A 237 -17.07 -23.59 10.56
CA THR A 237 -17.90 -24.00 11.69
C THR A 237 -17.05 -24.27 12.93
N ASP A 238 -17.71 -24.34 14.09
CA ASP A 238 -17.03 -24.45 15.37
C ASP A 238 -16.30 -25.80 15.55
N ASP A 239 -16.70 -26.82 14.78
CA ASP A 239 -15.98 -28.10 14.66
C ASP A 239 -14.65 -28.01 13.88
N GLY A 240 -14.40 -26.89 13.21
CA GLY A 240 -13.22 -26.68 12.36
C GLY A 240 -13.22 -27.48 11.05
N GLN A 241 -14.28 -28.23 10.75
CA GLN A 241 -14.32 -29.17 9.62
C GLN A 241 -15.09 -28.63 8.42
N HIS A 242 -16.09 -27.78 8.64
CA HIS A 242 -17.00 -27.36 7.58
C HIS A 242 -16.94 -25.85 7.33
N GLY A 243 -17.21 -25.47 6.09
CA GLY A 243 -17.40 -24.06 5.72
C GLY A 243 -18.82 -23.59 6.01
N HIS A 244 -18.96 -22.33 6.41
CA HIS A 244 -20.22 -21.65 6.64
C HIS A 244 -20.17 -20.28 5.95
N ILE A 245 -21.07 -20.05 5.00
CA ILE A 245 -21.26 -18.75 4.35
C ILE A 245 -22.62 -18.22 4.76
N SER A 246 -22.70 -16.96 5.17
CA SER A 246 -23.96 -16.29 5.47
C SER A 246 -23.99 -14.85 4.96
N VAL A 247 -25.17 -14.41 4.52
CA VAL A 247 -25.45 -13.05 4.08
C VAL A 247 -26.56 -12.48 4.97
N HIS A 248 -26.42 -11.23 5.38
CA HIS A 248 -27.23 -10.60 6.41
C HIS A 248 -27.89 -9.31 5.93
N ASN A 249 -29.16 -9.12 6.30
CA ASN A 249 -29.89 -7.86 6.21
C ASN A 249 -30.15 -7.33 7.63
N GLY A 250 -29.27 -6.45 8.12
CA GLY A 250 -29.29 -6.06 9.53
C GLY A 250 -28.87 -7.25 10.41
N GLN A 251 -29.73 -7.64 11.35
CA GLN A 251 -29.49 -8.79 12.24
C GLN A 251 -30.05 -10.11 11.69
N THR A 252 -30.60 -10.08 10.47
CA THR A 252 -31.33 -11.21 9.90
C THR A 252 -30.51 -11.88 8.80
N THR A 253 -30.24 -13.18 8.94
CA THR A 253 -29.64 -13.99 7.87
C THR A 253 -30.65 -14.16 6.73
N VAL A 254 -30.29 -13.73 5.52
CA VAL A 254 -31.14 -13.82 4.31
C VAL A 254 -30.62 -14.83 3.30
N ALA A 255 -29.37 -15.28 3.42
CA ALA A 255 -28.87 -16.43 2.68
C ALA A 255 -27.79 -17.13 3.47
N GLU A 256 -27.72 -18.46 3.35
CA GLU A 256 -26.77 -19.29 4.07
C GLU A 256 -26.40 -20.50 3.22
N LEU A 257 -25.11 -20.83 3.17
CA LEU A 257 -24.59 -22.08 2.63
C LEU A 257 -23.76 -22.77 3.72
N THR A 258 -24.17 -23.97 4.08
CA THR A 258 -23.55 -24.78 5.14
C THR A 258 -23.53 -26.25 4.74
N VAL A 259 -23.08 -27.12 5.63
CA VAL A 259 -23.16 -28.57 5.47
C VAL A 259 -24.43 -29.10 6.13
N GLY A 260 -25.21 -29.84 5.37
CA GLY A 260 -26.41 -30.52 5.83
C GLY A 260 -26.11 -31.80 6.60
N GLN A 261 -27.15 -32.43 7.17
CA GLN A 261 -27.01 -33.61 8.03
C GLN A 261 -26.38 -34.83 7.35
N THR A 262 -26.46 -34.91 6.02
CA THR A 262 -25.88 -35.99 5.21
C THR A 262 -24.42 -35.73 4.81
N GLY A 263 -23.83 -34.61 5.24
CA GLY A 263 -22.51 -34.15 4.79
C GLY A 263 -22.53 -33.42 3.44
N GLY A 264 -23.67 -33.42 2.73
CA GLY A 264 -23.86 -32.63 1.51
C GLY A 264 -24.04 -31.13 1.79
N GLY A 265 -23.90 -30.30 0.76
CA GLY A 265 -24.19 -28.86 0.88
C GLY A 265 -25.66 -28.58 1.17
N LEU A 266 -25.92 -27.56 1.99
CA LEU A 266 -27.24 -27.05 2.31
C LEU A 266 -27.26 -25.54 2.07
N LEU A 267 -27.99 -25.12 1.04
CA LEU A 267 -28.27 -23.73 0.72
C LEU A 267 -29.65 -23.36 1.25
N THR A 268 -29.74 -22.27 2.01
CA THR A 268 -30.98 -21.64 2.44
C THR A 268 -31.00 -20.20 1.96
N ILE A 269 -32.11 -19.76 1.35
CA ILE A 269 -32.36 -18.36 0.98
C ILE A 269 -33.65 -17.93 1.66
N GLY A 270 -33.60 -16.82 2.38
CA GLY A 270 -34.73 -16.23 3.09
C GLY A 270 -35.22 -14.92 2.47
N SER A 271 -36.39 -14.48 2.91
CA SER A 271 -36.93 -13.15 2.65
C SER A 271 -36.16 -12.09 3.45
N SER A 272 -36.51 -10.81 3.27
CA SER A 272 -35.92 -9.71 4.04
C SER A 272 -36.19 -9.79 5.55
N SER A 273 -37.21 -10.55 5.98
CA SER A 273 -37.52 -10.82 7.40
C SER A 273 -36.87 -12.10 7.93
N GLY A 274 -36.12 -12.83 7.09
CA GLY A 274 -35.44 -14.07 7.46
C GLY A 274 -36.29 -15.32 7.34
N GLU A 275 -37.51 -15.19 6.84
CA GLU A 275 -38.37 -16.33 6.53
C GLU A 275 -37.76 -17.14 5.39
N ARG A 276 -37.52 -18.44 5.58
CA ARG A 276 -36.94 -19.31 4.54
C ARG A 276 -37.86 -19.40 3.34
N MET A 277 -37.34 -19.06 2.17
CA MET A 277 -38.05 -19.06 0.88
C MET A 277 -37.52 -20.14 -0.06
N VAL A 278 -36.24 -20.50 0.04
CA VAL A 278 -35.65 -21.60 -0.72
C VAL A 278 -34.75 -22.41 0.19
N THR A 279 -34.88 -23.73 0.13
CA THR A 279 -33.94 -24.66 0.74
C THR A 279 -33.51 -25.66 -0.32
N ALA A 280 -32.21 -25.78 -0.57
CA ALA A 280 -31.64 -26.75 -1.48
C ALA A 280 -30.55 -27.55 -0.77
N GLY A 281 -30.59 -28.88 -0.86
CA GLY A 281 -29.57 -29.72 -0.23
C GLY A 281 -29.76 -31.21 -0.49
N VAL A 282 -29.05 -32.05 0.27
CA VAL A 282 -29.10 -33.51 0.12
C VAL A 282 -29.84 -34.15 1.28
N GLN A 283 -30.91 -34.88 0.98
CA GLN A 283 -31.66 -35.66 1.95
C GLN A 283 -31.06 -37.07 2.16
N PRO A 284 -31.41 -37.75 3.26
CA PRO A 284 -31.07 -39.17 3.45
C PRO A 284 -31.43 -40.00 2.21
N GLY A 285 -30.52 -40.90 1.80
CA GLY A 285 -30.65 -41.64 0.54
C GLY A 285 -29.99 -41.00 -0.67
N ASN A 286 -29.22 -39.92 -0.48
CA ASN A 286 -28.45 -39.21 -1.51
C ASN A 286 -29.33 -38.57 -2.61
N PHE A 287 -30.52 -38.12 -2.23
CA PHE A 287 -31.39 -37.35 -3.13
C PHE A 287 -31.13 -35.86 -2.96
N GLY A 288 -30.86 -35.18 -4.07
CA GLY A 288 -30.84 -33.72 -4.11
C GLY A 288 -32.28 -33.20 -4.10
N VAL A 289 -32.56 -32.24 -3.22
CA VAL A 289 -33.88 -31.67 -3.02
C VAL A 289 -33.81 -30.16 -3.06
N VAL A 290 -34.73 -29.54 -3.78
CA VAL A 290 -34.98 -28.10 -3.77
C VAL A 290 -36.44 -27.84 -3.40
N GLN A 291 -36.65 -27.04 -2.36
CA GLN A 291 -37.95 -26.60 -1.88
C GLN A 291 -38.04 -25.08 -2.02
N ALA A 292 -39.13 -24.57 -2.63
CA ALA A 292 -39.40 -23.15 -2.73
C ALA A 292 -40.75 -22.77 -2.09
N GLY A 293 -40.76 -21.67 -1.34
CA GLY A 293 -41.90 -21.06 -0.65
C GLY A 293 -41.65 -20.76 0.83
N PRO A 294 -42.44 -19.85 1.43
CA PRO A 294 -42.35 -19.48 2.84
C PRO A 294 -42.65 -20.68 3.74
N SER A 295 -41.81 -20.91 4.76
CA SER A 295 -42.01 -21.92 5.80
C SER A 295 -42.35 -23.31 5.24
N SER A 296 -41.43 -23.92 4.47
CA SER A 296 -41.44 -25.35 4.07
C SER A 296 -42.81 -25.99 4.20
N PHE A 297 -43.76 -25.63 3.31
CA PHE A 297 -45.19 -25.86 3.46
C PHE A 297 -45.44 -27.13 4.26
N GLY A 298 -45.78 -26.96 5.55
CA GLY A 298 -46.03 -28.09 6.42
C GLY A 298 -47.02 -29.00 5.69
N THR A 299 -46.84 -30.31 5.81
CA THR A 299 -47.81 -31.29 5.33
C THR A 299 -49.12 -31.13 6.12
N ALA A 300 -49.82 -30.02 5.93
CA ALA A 300 -51.18 -29.83 6.38
C ALA A 300 -52.04 -30.71 5.46
N ALA A 301 -52.45 -31.85 6.00
CA ALA A 301 -53.45 -32.74 5.41
C ALA A 301 -53.09 -33.47 4.09
N GLY A 302 -51.81 -33.74 3.82
CA GLY A 302 -51.42 -34.66 2.73
C GLY A 302 -51.67 -34.14 1.31
N VAL A 303 -51.99 -32.86 1.14
CA VAL A 303 -52.10 -32.21 -0.17
C VAL A 303 -51.04 -31.11 -0.28
N PRO A 304 -50.10 -31.19 -1.23
CA PRO A 304 -49.12 -30.14 -1.43
C PRO A 304 -49.83 -28.88 -1.96
N LEU A 305 -49.88 -27.84 -1.12
CA LEU A 305 -50.15 -26.46 -1.53
C LEU A 305 -48.98 -25.95 -2.42
N PRO A 306 -49.14 -24.86 -3.21
CA PRO A 306 -48.33 -24.57 -4.40
C PRO A 306 -46.93 -24.04 -4.08
N GLY A 307 -46.10 -24.86 -3.45
CA GLY A 307 -44.65 -24.77 -3.47
C GLY A 307 -44.10 -25.65 -4.59
N SER A 308 -43.07 -25.17 -5.29
CA SER A 308 -42.37 -25.99 -6.27
C SER A 308 -41.35 -26.87 -5.54
N TYR A 309 -41.37 -28.17 -5.86
CA TYR A 309 -40.46 -29.17 -5.32
C TYR A 309 -39.76 -29.88 -6.48
N ILE A 310 -38.43 -29.95 -6.42
CA ILE A 310 -37.63 -30.73 -7.36
C ILE A 310 -36.81 -31.71 -6.54
N SER A 311 -36.87 -32.99 -6.90
CA SER A 311 -36.01 -34.03 -6.34
C SER A 311 -35.43 -34.88 -7.46
N GLY A 312 -34.17 -35.26 -7.29
CA GLY A 312 -33.45 -36.11 -8.23
C GLY A 312 -32.33 -36.85 -7.53
N LYS A 313 -31.99 -38.02 -8.05
CA LYS A 313 -30.72 -38.65 -7.74
C LYS A 313 -29.65 -38.00 -8.63
N PRO A 314 -28.49 -37.61 -8.09
CA PRO A 314 -27.39 -37.11 -8.92
C PRO A 314 -26.95 -38.12 -9.97
#